data_AF-A0A0D0REY8-F1
#
_entry.id   AF-A0A0D0REY8-F1
#
_cell.length_a   1.000
_cell.length_b   1.000
_cell.length_c   1.000
_cell.angle_alpha   90.00
_cell.angle_beta   90.00
_cell.angle_gamma   90.00
#
_symmetry.space_group_name_H-M   'P 1'
#
loop_
_entity.id
_entity.type
_entity.pdbx_description
1 polymer ?
#
loop_
_entity_poly.entity_id
_entity_poly.type
_entity_poly.pdbx_seq_one_letter_code
_entity_poly.pdbx_strand_id
1 'polypeptide(L)'
;MVIAATNDFKVNEEIYLEAKSKGILANNASNKEQCDFLFPAIIKEGAMVCGLTASGTDHKLTRKVAASLRKVFGQIIRESENK
;
A
#
# COMPACT_ATOMS: atom_id res chain seq x y z
N MET A 1 -1.60 7.85 11.66
CA MET A 1 -2.10 7.65 10.28
C MET A 1 -3.59 7.40 10.35
N VAL A 2 -4.36 8.00 9.44
CA VAL A 2 -5.82 7.85 9.33
C VAL A 2 -6.15 7.31 7.94
N ILE A 3 -7.12 6.39 7.85
CA ILE A 3 -7.65 5.88 6.59
C ILE A 3 -9.15 6.15 6.58
N ALA A 4 -9.60 6.95 5.61
CA ALA A 4 -11.01 7.23 5.37
C ALA A 4 -11.53 6.28 4.29
N ALA A 5 -12.30 5.27 4.69
CA ALA A 5 -12.78 4.19 3.82
C ALA A 5 -14.23 3.80 4.13
N THR A 6 -15.06 4.77 4.50
CA THR A 6 -16.51 4.57 4.66
C THR A 6 -17.21 4.52 3.29
N ASN A 7 -18.49 4.17 3.29
CA ASN A 7 -19.34 4.20 2.10
C ASN A 7 -19.88 5.60 1.75
N ASP A 8 -19.58 6.63 2.55
CA ASP A 8 -20.00 8.01 2.31
C ASP A 8 -18.80 8.89 1.94
N PHE A 9 -18.85 9.48 0.75
CA PHE A 9 -17.81 10.35 0.23
C PHE A 9 -17.60 11.62 1.07
N LYS A 10 -18.66 12.19 1.63
CA LYS A 10 -18.57 13.41 2.46
C LYS A 10 -17.91 13.10 3.79
N VAL A 11 -18.31 12.00 4.42
CA VAL A 11 -17.67 11.54 5.66
C VAL A 11 -16.18 11.29 5.44
N ASN A 12 -15.79 10.69 4.31
CA ASN A 12 -14.39 10.44 4.03
C ASN A 12 -13.58 11.74 3.82
N GLU A 13 -14.18 12.75 3.19
CA GLU A 13 -13.56 14.08 3.04
C GLU A 13 -13.39 14.79 4.39
N GLU A 14 -14.41 14.77 5.25
CA GLU A 14 -14.34 15.35 6.60
C GLU A 14 -13.23 14.69 7.44
N ILE A 15 -13.14 13.36 7.42
CA ILE A 15 -12.08 12.61 8.09
C ILE A 15 -10.69 13.02 7.58
N TYR A 16 -10.53 13.16 6.25
CA TYR A 16 -9.25 13.58 5.65
C TYR A 16 -8.87 15.00 6.09
N LEU A 17 -9.81 15.95 6.01
CA LEU A 17 -9.57 17.36 6.39
C LEU A 17 -9.24 17.50 7.87
N GLU A 18 -9.96 16.79 8.75
CA GLU A 18 -9.66 16.81 10.18
C GLU A 18 -8.26 16.25 10.47
N ALA A 19 -7.92 15.10 9.88
CA ALA A 19 -6.60 14.49 10.07
C ALA A 19 -5.47 15.42 9.55
N LYS A 20 -5.67 16.04 8.39
CA LYS A 20 -4.72 17.00 7.79
C LYS A 20 -4.53 18.24 8.67
N SER A 21 -5.61 18.77 9.25
CA SER A 21 -5.54 19.92 10.17
C SER A 21 -4.69 19.65 11.42
N LYS A 22 -4.57 18.36 11.81
CA LYS A 22 -3.75 17.90 12.94
C LYS A 22 -2.35 17.43 12.53
N GLY A 23 -1.97 17.60 11.25
CA GLY A 23 -0.68 17.13 10.73
C GLY A 23 -0.52 15.61 10.69
N ILE A 24 -1.62 14.86 10.67
CA ILE A 24 -1.60 13.39 10.64
C ILE A 24 -1.71 12.92 9.18
N LEU A 25 -0.81 12.02 8.76
CA LEU A 25 -0.91 11.37 7.45
C LEU A 25 -2.27 10.70 7.26
N ALA A 26 -2.97 11.08 6.19
CA ALA A 26 -4.31 10.61 5.87
C ALA A 26 -4.40 10.06 4.44
N ASN A 27 -5.23 9.05 4.26
CA ASN A 27 -5.55 8.47 2.96
C ASN A 27 -7.06 8.33 2.81
N ASN A 28 -7.64 9.02 1.83
CA ASN A 28 -9.03 8.85 1.44
C ASN A 28 -9.14 7.80 0.34
N ALA A 29 -9.65 6.61 0.69
CA ALA A 29 -9.80 5.49 -0.23
C ALA A 29 -10.75 5.78 -1.41
N SER A 30 -11.61 6.80 -1.27
CA SER A 30 -12.56 7.23 -2.30
C SER A 30 -12.03 8.32 -3.24
N ASN A 31 -10.91 8.98 -2.92
CA ASN A 31 -10.39 10.10 -3.70
C ASN A 31 -8.85 10.08 -3.79
N LYS A 32 -8.32 9.87 -5.00
CA LYS A 32 -6.88 9.78 -5.28
C LYS A 32 -6.12 11.08 -5.04
N GLU A 33 -6.77 12.23 -5.15
CA GLU A 33 -6.17 13.54 -4.88
C GLU A 33 -6.05 13.81 -3.37
N GLN A 34 -6.73 13.04 -2.53
CA GLN A 34 -6.74 13.14 -1.06
C GLN A 34 -5.98 11.96 -0.42
N CYS A 35 -4.76 11.72 -0.86
CA CYS A 35 -3.90 10.64 -0.36
C CYS A 35 -2.48 11.15 -0.09
N ASP A 36 -2.07 11.22 1.18
CA ASP A 36 -0.71 11.65 1.54
C ASP A 36 0.33 10.54 1.31
N PHE A 37 -0.12 9.29 1.08
CA PHE A 37 0.73 8.13 0.83
C PHE A 37 0.03 7.08 -0.05
N LEU A 38 0.84 6.21 -0.65
CA LEU A 38 0.39 5.12 -1.52
C LEU A 38 0.54 3.76 -0.82
N PHE A 39 -0.41 2.86 -1.03
CA PHE A 39 -0.27 1.47 -0.61
C PHE A 39 0.57 0.67 -1.62
N PRO A 40 1.69 0.06 -1.20
CA PRO A 40 2.48 -0.81 -2.07
C PRO A 40 1.77 -2.14 -2.32
N ALA A 41 2.14 -2.81 -3.40
CA ALA A 41 1.94 -4.25 -3.51
C ALA A 41 2.84 -4.96 -2.49
N ILE A 42 2.22 -5.74 -1.60
CA ILE A 42 2.94 -6.50 -0.58
C ILE A 42 3.34 -7.88 -1.10
N ILE A 43 4.61 -8.22 -0.87
CA ILE A 43 5.24 -9.52 -1.10
C ILE A 43 5.77 -9.98 0.27
N LYS A 44 5.33 -11.14 0.75
CA LYS A 44 5.69 -11.64 2.08
C LYS A 44 6.04 -13.13 2.01
N GLU A 45 7.12 -13.52 2.67
CA GLU A 45 7.53 -14.91 2.91
C GLU A 45 8.13 -14.98 4.33
N GLY A 46 7.57 -15.84 5.20
CA GLY A 46 7.98 -15.92 6.59
C GLY A 46 7.93 -14.56 7.31
N ALA A 47 9.05 -14.18 7.93
CA ALA A 47 9.23 -12.89 8.59
C ALA A 47 9.56 -11.74 7.62
N MET A 48 9.91 -12.05 6.36
CA MET A 48 10.38 -11.07 5.39
C MET A 48 9.20 -10.45 4.62
N VAL A 49 9.20 -9.12 4.51
CA VAL A 49 8.18 -8.33 3.80
C VAL A 49 8.86 -7.35 2.86
N CYS A 50 8.41 -7.31 1.61
CA CYS A 50 8.81 -6.35 0.59
C CYS A 50 7.57 -5.60 0.08
N GLY A 51 7.68 -4.26 0.02
CA GLY A 51 6.67 -3.39 -0.58
C GLY A 51 7.14 -2.88 -1.94
N LEU A 52 6.32 -3.05 -2.98
CA LEU A 52 6.58 -2.57 -4.33
C LEU A 52 5.59 -1.45 -4.71
N THR A 53 6.09 -0.30 -5.14
CA THR A 53 5.28 0.77 -5.72
C THR A 53 5.84 1.17 -7.09
N ALA A 54 4.96 1.63 -8.00
CA ALA A 54 5.36 2.35 -9.20
C ALA A 54 4.99 3.84 -9.08
N SER A 55 5.26 4.47 -7.92
CA SER A 55 4.98 5.89 -7.66
C SER A 55 3.56 6.36 -8.03
N GLY A 56 2.57 5.46 -7.96
CA GLY A 56 1.18 5.75 -8.28
C GLY A 56 0.85 5.84 -9.78
N THR A 57 1.82 5.61 -10.68
CA THR A 57 1.64 5.81 -12.12
C THR A 57 1.10 4.57 -12.85
N ASP A 58 1.45 3.35 -12.40
CA ASP A 58 0.98 2.12 -13.05
C ASP A 58 0.71 0.96 -12.06
N HIS A 59 -0.56 0.82 -11.68
CA HIS A 59 -1.03 -0.29 -10.84
C HIS A 59 -0.95 -1.65 -11.53
N LYS A 60 -1.09 -1.71 -12.88
CA LYS A 60 -1.04 -2.99 -13.62
C LYS A 60 0.38 -3.51 -13.68
N LEU A 61 1.35 -2.63 -13.95
CA LEU A 61 2.77 -2.96 -13.90
C LEU A 61 3.18 -3.41 -12.50
N THR A 62 2.80 -2.64 -11.46
CA THR A 62 3.07 -3.01 -10.06
C THR A 62 2.54 -4.41 -9.74
N ARG A 63 1.30 -4.73 -10.15
CA ARG A 63 0.70 -6.06 -9.92
C ARG A 63 1.44 -7.17 -10.67
N LYS A 64 1.80 -6.94 -11.93
CA LYS A 64 2.52 -7.92 -12.77
C LYS A 64 3.91 -8.23 -12.20
N VAL A 65 4.66 -7.18 -11.86
CA VAL A 65 6.01 -7.33 -11.29
C VAL A 65 5.95 -7.99 -9.91
N ALA A 66 5.01 -7.58 -9.05
CA ALA A 66 4.83 -8.21 -7.74
C ALA A 66 4.52 -9.71 -7.86
N ALA A 67 3.73 -10.13 -8.85
CA ALA A 67 3.43 -11.54 -9.07
C ALA A 67 4.69 -12.36 -9.43
N SER A 68 5.56 -11.81 -10.29
CA SER A 68 6.85 -12.45 -10.61
C SER A 68 7.79 -12.50 -9.40
N LEU A 69 7.91 -11.37 -8.67
CA LEU A 69 8.77 -11.27 -7.51
C LEU A 69 8.34 -12.20 -6.37
N ARG A 70 7.04 -12.46 -6.15
CA ARG A 70 6.60 -13.41 -5.12
C ARG A 70 7.23 -14.79 -5.27
N LYS A 71 7.42 -15.27 -6.50
CA LYS A 71 8.03 -16.58 -6.76
C LYS A 71 9.51 -16.59 -6.37
N VAL A 72 10.26 -15.62 -6.87
CA VAL A 72 11.71 -15.48 -6.64
C VAL A 72 12.00 -15.18 -5.17
N PHE A 73 11.25 -14.25 -4.58
CA PHE A 73 11.37 -13.86 -3.18
C PHE A 73 11.13 -15.06 -2.26
N GLY A 74 10.06 -15.82 -2.49
CA GLY A 74 9.78 -17.01 -1.71
C GLY A 74 10.86 -18.10 -1.81
N GLN A 75 11.42 -18.30 -3.00
CA GLN A 75 12.52 -19.26 -3.20
C GLN A 75 13.76 -18.87 -2.39
N ILE A 76 14.21 -17.62 -2.50
CA ILE A 76 15.41 -17.12 -1.82
C ILE A 76 15.28 -17.28 -0.30
N ILE A 77 14.12 -16.94 0.26
CA ILE A 77 13.91 -17.03 1.71
C ILE A 77 13.88 -18.48 2.18
N ARG A 78 13.15 -19.38 1.51
CA ARG A 78 13.13 -20.81 1.88
C ARG A 78 14.50 -21.48 1.77
N GLU A 79 15.30 -21.12 0.76
CA GLU A 79 16.68 -21.61 0.63
C GLU A 79 17.60 -21.09 1.75
N SER A 80 17.29 -19.93 2.32
CA SER A 80 18.05 -19.35 3.44
C SER A 80 17.67 -19.96 4.79
N GLU A 81 16.44 -20.46 4.95
CA GLU A 81 15.96 -21.12 6.17
C GLU A 81 16.38 -22.61 6.27
N ASN A 82 16.72 -23.23 5.14
CA ASN A 82 17.16 -24.63 5.08
C ASN A 82 18.70 -24.81 5.20
N LYS A 83 19.42 -23.77 5.59
CA LYS A 83 20.87 -23.79 5.87
C LYS A 83 21.13 -23.68 7.36
#